data_AF-A0A1B6EIF8-F1
#
_entry.id   AF-A0A1B6EIF8-F1
#
_cell.length_a   1.000
_cell.length_b   1.000
_cell.length_c   1.000
_cell.angle_alpha   90.00
_cell.angle_beta   90.00
_cell.angle_gamma   90.00
#
_symmetry.space_group_name_H-M   'P 1'
#
loop_
_entity.id
_entity.type
_entity.pdbx_description
1 polymer ?
#
loop_
_entity_poly.entity_id
_entity_poly.type
_entity_poly.pdbx_seq_one_letter_code
_entity_poly.pdbx_strand_id
1 'polypeptide(L)'
;KLARVYPKLKNGDPTDQGNYRPISLLSTFSKILERIVLTRLLHHFTINNIHMKGQHGFTAGHSTTSAIASLVKFIIQATEEGNSTSAIFLDYSKAFDCINHEMLLSKLDKLGVRGLTAKWFKSYLQGRNQTVEITRTA
;
A
#
# COMPACT_ATOMS: atom_id res chain seq x y z
N LYS A 1 -18.09 -2.98 -10.59
CA LYS A 1 -16.93 -3.02 -9.66
C LYS A 1 -17.29 -3.95 -8.50
N LEU A 2 -17.28 -5.26 -8.75
CA LEU A 2 -17.58 -6.27 -7.73
C LEU A 2 -16.29 -7.03 -7.40
N ALA A 3 -15.93 -7.10 -6.12
CA ALA A 3 -14.82 -7.90 -5.64
C ALA A 3 -15.33 -9.09 -4.82
N ARG A 4 -14.76 -10.28 -5.04
CA ARG A 4 -14.94 -11.41 -4.12
C ARG A 4 -13.94 -11.26 -2.99
N VAL A 5 -14.40 -11.26 -1.75
CA VAL A 5 -13.54 -11.12 -0.57
C VAL A 5 -13.38 -12.48 0.08
N TYR A 6 -12.14 -12.93 0.17
CA TYR A 6 -11.76 -14.12 0.92
C TYR A 6 -11.19 -13.68 2.28
N PRO A 7 -11.88 -13.96 3.40
CA PRO A 7 -11.37 -13.67 4.73
C PRO A 7 -10.30 -14.70 5.10
N LYS A 8 -9.04 -14.27 5.17
CA LYS A 8 -7.92 -15.14 5.57
C LYS A 8 -7.59 -14.91 7.04
N LEU A 9 -7.67 -15.96 7.87
CA LEU A 9 -7.25 -15.87 9.27
C LEU A 9 -5.77 -15.45 9.32
N LYS A 10 -5.47 -14.38 10.06
CA LYS A 10 -4.10 -13.89 10.25
C LYS A 10 -3.43 -14.68 11.36
N ASN A 11 -3.96 -14.59 12.58
CA ASN A 11 -3.53 -15.26 13.82
C ASN A 11 -4.64 -15.09 14.87
N GLY A 12 -4.64 -15.88 15.96
CA GLY A 12 -5.58 -15.70 17.08
C GLY A 12 -6.83 -16.57 16.97
N ASP A 13 -7.86 -16.22 17.75
CA ASP A 13 -9.13 -16.93 17.83
C ASP A 13 -9.90 -16.85 16.48
N PRO A 14 -10.23 -18.00 15.84
CA PRO A 14 -11.01 -18.05 14.61
C PRO A 14 -12.45 -17.54 14.74
N THR A 15 -12.99 -17.40 15.96
CA THR A 15 -14.34 -16.86 16.19
C THR A 15 -14.37 -15.33 16.22
N ASP A 16 -13.23 -14.69 16.45
CA ASP A 16 -13.09 -13.24 16.40
C ASP A 16 -12.85 -12.76 14.97
N GLN A 17 -13.81 -11.99 14.45
CA GLN A 17 -13.76 -11.41 13.11
C GLN A 17 -12.56 -10.46 12.91
N GLY A 18 -12.07 -9.84 13.98
CA GLY A 18 -10.91 -8.95 13.96
C GLY A 18 -9.61 -9.64 13.56
N ASN A 19 -9.54 -10.97 13.72
CA ASN A 19 -8.37 -11.78 13.40
C ASN A 19 -8.26 -12.14 11.91
N TYR A 20 -9.25 -11.80 11.09
CA TYR A 20 -9.25 -12.08 9.65
C TYR A 20 -8.78 -10.87 8.85
N ARG A 21 -7.98 -11.14 7.81
CA ARG A 21 -7.62 -10.17 6.79
C ARG A 21 -8.51 -10.36 5.56
N PRO A 22 -9.30 -9.35 5.15
CA PRO A 22 -10.08 -9.44 3.93
C PRO A 22 -9.14 -9.34 2.72
N ILE A 23 -9.12 -10.38 1.87
CA ILE A 23 -8.38 -10.37 0.61
C ILE A 23 -9.38 -10.17 -0.54
N SER A 24 -9.33 -9.00 -1.18
CA SER A 24 -10.16 -8.70 -2.35
C SER A 24 -9.59 -9.37 -3.61
N LEU A 25 -10.29 -10.38 -4.12
CA LEU A 25 -10.03 -11.01 -5.40
C LEU A 25 -10.74 -10.23 -6.51
N LEU A 26 -9.94 -9.49 -7.27
CA LEU A 26 -10.40 -8.74 -8.43
C LEU A 26 -10.42 -9.61 -9.68
N SER A 27 -11.29 -9.28 -10.63
CA SER A 27 -11.30 -9.93 -11.94
C SER A 27 -9.97 -9.74 -12.66
N THR A 28 -9.59 -10.70 -13.52
CA THR A 28 -8.37 -10.62 -14.32
C THR A 28 -8.30 -9.33 -15.13
N PHE A 29 -9.42 -8.90 -15.72
CA PHE A 29 -9.52 -7.62 -16.42
C PHE A 29 -9.18 -6.42 -15.52
N SER A 30 -9.69 -6.38 -14.28
CA SER A 30 -9.38 -5.29 -13.34
C SER A 30 -7.89 -5.25 -13.01
N LYS A 31 -7.27 -6.41 -12.78
CA LYS A 31 -5.82 -6.52 -12.50
C LYS A 31 -4.97 -6.01 -13.66
N ILE A 32 -5.36 -6.30 -14.90
CA ILE A 32 -4.65 -5.80 -16.09
C ILE A 32 -4.74 -4.28 -16.15
N LEU A 33 -5.93 -3.71 -15.96
CA LEU A 33 -6.12 -2.26 -15.97
C LEU A 33 -5.32 -1.57 -14.85
N GLU A 34 -5.34 -2.12 -13.64
CA GLU A 34 -4.52 -1.63 -12.52
C GLU A 34 -3.04 -1.66 -12.84
N ARG A 35 -2.55 -2.73 -13.49
CA ARG A 35 -1.15 -2.82 -13.89
C ARG A 35 -0.78 -1.72 -14.87
N ILE A 36 -1.62 -1.48 -15.88
CA ILE A 36 -1.40 -0.40 -16.87
C ILE A 36 -1.35 0.96 -16.18
N VAL A 37 -2.31 1.25 -15.29
CA VAL A 37 -2.36 2.53 -14.57
C VAL A 37 -1.15 2.68 -13.65
N LEU A 38 -0.77 1.62 -12.92
CA LEU A 38 0.40 1.61 -12.04
C LEU A 38 1.68 1.92 -12.82
N THR A 39 1.92 1.25 -13.95
CA THR A 39 3.10 1.49 -14.78
C THR A 39 3.17 2.95 -15.24
N ARG A 40 2.05 3.53 -15.69
CA ARG A 40 2.00 4.94 -16.11
C ARG A 40 2.22 5.90 -14.94
N LEU A 41 1.66 5.59 -13.77
CA LEU A 41 1.82 6.40 -12.57
C LEU A 41 3.27 6.42 -12.09
N LEU A 42 3.91 5.24 -12.02
CA LEU A 42 5.32 5.14 -11.63
C LEU A 42 6.23 5.85 -12.63
N HIS A 43 5.95 5.71 -13.94
CA HIS A 43 6.69 6.46 -14.96
C HIS A 43 6.56 7.99 -14.76
N HIS A 44 5.33 8.49 -14.50
CA HIS A 44 5.09 9.90 -14.17
C HIS A 44 5.89 10.34 -12.94
N PHE A 45 5.92 9.52 -11.88
CA PHE A 45 6.71 9.85 -10.69
C PHE A 45 8.22 9.90 -10.99
N THR A 46 8.74 8.97 -11.78
CA THR A 46 10.15 8.96 -12.17
C THR A 46 10.53 10.19 -13.00
N ILE A 47 9.80 10.52 -14.06
CA ILE A 47 10.18 11.65 -14.94
C ILE A 47 10.05 13.01 -14.25
N ASN A 48 9.20 13.11 -13.22
CA ASN A 48 9.01 14.33 -12.43
C ASN A 48 9.82 14.33 -11.12
N ASN A 49 10.74 13.38 -10.93
CA ASN A 49 11.56 13.24 -9.71
C ASN A 49 10.74 13.18 -8.40
N ILE A 50 9.54 12.60 -8.46
CA ILE A 50 8.66 12.39 -7.31
C ILE A 50 9.09 11.10 -6.61
N HIS A 51 10.19 11.18 -5.86
CA HIS A 51 10.75 10.05 -5.12
C HIS A 51 10.61 10.28 -3.61
N MET A 52 10.00 9.33 -2.91
CA MET A 52 10.02 9.30 -1.45
C MET A 52 11.35 8.69 -0.98
N LYS A 53 12.26 9.56 -0.54
CA LYS A 53 13.54 9.15 0.07
C LYS A 53 13.25 8.26 1.28
N GLY A 54 13.94 7.12 1.38
CA GLY A 54 13.76 6.16 2.47
C GLY A 54 12.57 5.22 2.33
N GLN A 55 11.80 5.28 1.23
CA GLN A 55 10.77 4.28 0.97
C GLN A 55 11.38 3.03 0.32
N HIS A 56 11.39 1.92 1.06
CA HIS A 56 11.84 0.62 0.55
C HIS A 56 10.68 -0.29 0.12
N GLY A 57 9.54 -0.20 0.83
CA GLY A 57 8.35 -0.98 0.51
C GLY A 57 7.75 -0.55 -0.84
N PHE A 58 7.32 -1.53 -1.63
CA PHE A 58 6.67 -1.33 -2.94
C PHE A 58 7.49 -0.49 -3.94
N THR A 59 8.81 -0.42 -3.77
CA THR A 59 9.72 0.34 -4.62
C THR A 59 10.62 -0.61 -5.39
N ALA A 60 10.68 -0.45 -6.72
CA ALA A 60 11.50 -1.32 -7.57
C ALA A 60 12.98 -1.20 -7.21
N GLY A 61 13.69 -2.33 -7.11
CA GLY A 61 15.09 -2.37 -6.70
C GLY A 61 15.33 -2.29 -5.18
N HIS A 62 14.28 -2.13 -4.38
CA HIS A 62 14.35 -2.14 -2.92
C HIS A 62 13.70 -3.39 -2.33
N SER A 63 14.17 -3.77 -1.14
CA SER A 63 13.76 -4.94 -0.36
C SER A 63 13.75 -4.63 1.13
N THR A 64 13.22 -5.56 1.94
CA THR A 64 13.36 -5.50 3.40
C THR A 64 14.83 -5.51 3.84
N THR A 65 15.70 -6.23 3.12
CA THR A 65 17.14 -6.26 3.40
C THR A 65 17.79 -4.91 3.14
N SER A 66 17.42 -4.21 2.06
CA SER A 66 17.92 -2.85 1.79
C SER A 66 17.48 -1.84 2.86
N ALA A 67 16.28 -2.01 3.44
CA ALA A 67 15.79 -1.15 4.52
C ALA A 67 16.60 -1.34 5.80
N ILE A 68 16.83 -2.60 6.19
CA ILE A 68 17.65 -2.95 7.36
C ILE A 68 19.09 -2.46 7.17
N ALA A 69 19.68 -2.69 6.00
CA ALA A 69 21.03 -2.22 5.70
C ALA A 69 21.15 -0.68 5.82
N SER A 70 20.16 0.07 5.34
CA SER A 70 20.12 1.53 5.49
C SER A 70 20.01 1.96 6.95
N LEU A 71 19.19 1.27 7.75
CA LEU A 71 19.04 1.55 9.19
C LEU A 71 20.32 1.25 9.96
N VAL A 72 20.94 0.09 9.72
CA VAL A 72 22.20 -0.31 10.36
C VAL A 72 23.32 0.67 10.02
N LYS A 73 23.43 1.08 8.75
CA LYS A 73 24.39 2.11 8.32
C LYS A 73 24.20 3.42 9.10
N PHE A 74 22.96 3.87 9.26
CA PHE A 74 22.65 5.07 10.03
C PHE A 74 23.09 4.96 11.50
N ILE A 75 22.81 3.82 12.14
CA ILE A 75 23.19 3.58 13.55
C ILE A 75 24.72 3.56 13.71
N ILE A 76 25.44 2.87 12.82
CA ILE A 76 26.90 2.81 12.85
C ILE A 76 27.49 4.22 12.72
N GLN A 77 27.05 4.98 11.72
CA GLN A 77 27.55 6.35 11.51
C GLN A 77 27.29 7.24 12.72
N ALA A 78 26.08 7.22 13.28
CA ALA A 78 25.77 8.00 14.47
C ALA A 78 26.65 7.59 15.67
N THR A 79 26.96 6.30 15.80
CA THR A 79 27.82 5.79 16.87
C THR A 79 29.27 6.24 16.71
N GLU A 80 29.81 6.21 15.48
CA GLU A 80 31.16 6.70 15.16
C GLU A 80 31.30 8.21 15.42
N GLU A 81 30.23 8.98 15.21
CA GLU A 81 30.18 10.41 15.52
C GLU A 81 29.99 10.71 17.02
N GLY A 82 29.89 9.69 17.87
CA GLY A 82 29.65 9.83 19.32
C GLY A 82 28.21 10.20 19.69
N ASN A 83 27.27 10.10 18.74
CA ASN A 83 25.85 10.40 18.95
C ASN A 83 25.11 9.19 19.53
N SER A 84 24.17 9.46 20.44
CA SER A 84 23.21 8.45 20.90
C SER A 84 22.07 8.29 19.89
N THR A 85 21.71 7.06 19.56
CA THR A 85 20.63 6.75 18.61
C THR A 85 19.41 6.17 19.33
N SER A 86 18.21 6.56 18.89
CA SER A 86 16.94 5.99 19.34
C SER A 86 16.04 5.70 18.13
N ALA A 87 15.22 4.66 18.22
CA ALA A 87 14.33 4.26 17.14
C ALA A 87 12.87 4.21 17.64
N ILE A 88 11.95 4.71 16.83
CA ILE A 88 10.50 4.62 17.06
C ILE A 88 9.92 3.81 15.90
N PHE A 89 9.28 2.69 16.23
CA PHE A 89 8.61 1.84 15.26
C PHE A 89 7.10 2.11 15.28
N LEU A 90 6.54 2.45 14.12
CA LEU A 90 5.12 2.75 13.94
C LEU A 90 4.49 1.70 13.03
N ASP A 91 3.38 1.11 13.46
CA ASP A 91 2.56 0.21 12.64
C ASP A 91 1.11 0.72 12.58
N TYR A 92 0.55 0.74 11.38
CA TYR A 92 -0.81 1.22 11.14
C TYR A 92 -1.80 0.07 11.15
N SER A 93 -2.69 0.06 12.14
CA SER A 93 -3.83 -0.85 12.18
C SER A 93 -4.71 -0.69 10.94
N LYS A 94 -4.96 -1.79 10.23
CA LYS A 94 -5.84 -1.86 9.06
C LYS A 94 -5.57 -0.77 8.01
N ALA A 95 -4.28 -0.50 7.74
CA ALA A 95 -3.84 0.62 6.91
C ALA A 95 -4.60 0.81 5.59
N PHE A 96 -4.94 -0.27 4.86
CA PHE A 96 -5.68 -0.16 3.60
C PHE A 96 -7.17 0.14 3.79
N ASP A 97 -7.77 -0.34 4.88
CA ASP A 97 -9.19 -0.16 5.17
C ASP A 97 -9.46 1.26 5.75
N CYS A 98 -8.45 1.85 6.40
CA CYS A 98 -8.53 3.16 7.05
C CYS A 98 -8.15 4.34 6.13
N ILE A 99 -7.80 4.12 4.87
CA ILE A 99 -7.43 5.21 3.95
C ILE A 99 -8.67 6.05 3.60
N ASN A 100 -8.62 7.34 3.94
CA ASN A 100 -9.61 8.30 3.45
C ASN A 100 -9.41 8.54 1.94
N HIS A 101 -10.41 8.18 1.14
CA HIS A 101 -10.37 8.28 -0.32
C HIS A 101 -10.26 9.72 -0.82
N GLU A 102 -10.88 10.70 -0.15
CA GLU A 102 -10.80 12.11 -0.56
C GLU A 102 -9.40 12.67 -0.33
N MET A 103 -8.80 12.36 0.82
CA MET A 103 -7.42 12.74 1.11
C MET A 103 -6.44 12.09 0.12
N LEU A 104 -6.65 10.82 -0.24
CA LEU A 104 -5.85 10.15 -1.26
C LEU A 104 -5.95 10.85 -2.61
N LEU A 105 -7.17 11.17 -3.07
CA LEU A 105 -7.39 11.88 -4.33
C LEU A 105 -6.76 13.28 -4.31
N SER A 106 -6.87 14.01 -3.20
CA SER A 106 -6.22 15.32 -3.04
C SER A 106 -4.68 15.20 -3.09
N LYS A 107 -4.10 14.16 -2.49
CA LYS A 107 -2.65 13.90 -2.60
C LYS A 107 -2.26 13.60 -4.04
N LEU A 108 -3.00 12.76 -4.76
CA LEU A 108 -2.73 12.45 -6.16
C LEU A 108 -2.77 13.71 -7.05
N ASP A 109 -3.74 14.60 -6.82
CA ASP A 109 -3.83 15.88 -7.55
C ASP A 109 -2.60 16.78 -7.29
N LYS A 110 -2.15 16.88 -6.03
CA LYS A 110 -0.91 17.60 -5.66
C LYS A 110 0.34 16.99 -6.31
N LEU A 111 0.34 15.69 -6.58
CA LEU A 111 1.41 14.98 -7.29
C LEU A 111 1.27 15.08 -8.83
N GLY A 112 0.34 15.89 -9.32
CA GLY A 112 0.15 16.16 -10.75
C GLY A 112 -0.71 15.14 -11.49
N VAL A 113 -1.38 14.21 -10.79
CA VAL A 113 -2.32 13.29 -11.41
C VAL A 113 -3.62 14.02 -11.72
N ARG A 114 -3.84 14.37 -13.00
CA ARG A 114 -4.96 15.21 -13.45
C ARG A 114 -5.78 14.56 -14.57
N GLY A 115 -6.85 15.25 -14.98
CA GLY A 115 -7.62 14.90 -16.17
C GLY A 115 -8.27 13.51 -16.10
N LEU A 116 -8.14 12.74 -17.18
CA LEU A 116 -8.74 11.40 -17.29
C LEU A 116 -8.20 10.43 -16.23
N THR A 117 -6.92 10.50 -15.89
CA THR A 117 -6.31 9.62 -14.87
C THR A 117 -6.89 9.92 -13.49
N ALA A 118 -7.06 11.18 -13.12
CA ALA A 118 -7.70 11.57 -11.85
C ALA A 118 -9.17 11.10 -11.79
N LYS A 119 -9.92 11.28 -12.89
CA LYS A 119 -11.29 10.77 -13.02
C LYS A 119 -11.34 9.25 -12.89
N TRP A 120 -10.34 8.54 -13.45
CA TRP A 120 -10.22 7.10 -13.33
C TRP A 120 -10.00 6.67 -11.87
N PHE A 121 -9.07 7.30 -11.13
CA PHE A 121 -8.87 7.01 -9.71
C PHE A 121 -10.12 7.27 -8.88
N LYS A 122 -10.78 8.41 -9.09
CA LYS A 122 -12.03 8.75 -8.41
C LYS A 122 -13.10 7.70 -8.66
N SER A 123 -13.30 7.31 -9.93
CA SER A 123 -14.21 6.21 -10.26
C SER A 123 -13.77 4.91 -9.60
N TYR A 124 -12.51 4.51 -9.73
CA TYR A 124 -12.00 3.24 -9.24
C TYR A 124 -12.23 3.04 -7.73
N LEU A 125 -12.10 4.10 -6.93
CA LEU A 125 -12.28 4.10 -5.48
C LEU A 125 -13.74 4.23 -5.02
N GLN A 126 -14.67 4.64 -5.89
CA GLN A 126 -16.07 4.90 -5.55
C GLN A 126 -17.04 3.85 -6.13
N GLY A 127 -18.14 3.62 -5.42
CA GLY A 127 -19.22 2.73 -5.85
C GLY A 127 -18.76 1.28 -6.04
N ARG A 128 -17.88 0.81 -5.16
CA ARG A 128 -17.41 -0.58 -5.15
C ARG A 128 -18.35 -1.42 -4.31
N ASN A 129 -18.73 -2.57 -4.84
CA ASN A 129 -19.47 -3.58 -4.12
C ASN A 129 -18.55 -4.77 -3.86
N GLN A 130 -18.82 -5.52 -2.80
CA GLN A 130 -18.08 -6.72 -2.47
C GLN A 130 -19.02 -7.85 -2.05
N THR A 131 -18.64 -9.08 -2.36
CA THR A 131 -19.28 -10.30 -1.85
C THR A 131 -18.25 -11.09 -1.06
N VAL A 132 -18.62 -11.53 0.14
CA VAL A 132 -17.72 -12.32 0.99
C VAL A 132 -17.97 -13.80 0.71
N GLU A 133 -16.90 -14.54 0.43
CA GLU A 133 -16.95 -15.98 0.27
C GLU A 133 -16.44 -16.64 1.55
N ILE A 134 -17.32 -17.36 2.23
CA ILE A 134 -16.99 -18.11 3.45
C ILE A 134 -16.80 -19.57 3.03
N THR A 135 -15.54 -20.00 2.94
CA THR A 135 -15.25 -21.43 2.79
C THR A 135 -15.42 -22.08 4.16
N ARG A 136 -16.46 -22.90 4.34
CA ARG A 136 -16.54 -23.80 5.50
C ARG A 136 -15.43 -24.84 5.35
N THR A 137 -14.30 -24.63 6.03
CA THR A 137 -13.45 -25.75 6.45
C THR A 137 -14.21 -26.48 7.54
N ALA A 138 -14.72 -27.67 7.20
CA ALA A 138 -15.29 -28.62 8.14
C ALA A 138 -14.24 -29.09 9.15
#